data_AF-A0A3D8Y3J5-F1
#
_entry.id   AF-A0A3D8Y3J5-F1
#
_cell.length_a   1.000
_cell.length_b   1.000
_cell.length_c   1.000
_cell.angle_alpha   90.00
_cell.angle_beta   90.00
_cell.angle_gamma   90.00
#
_symmetry.space_group_name_H-M   'P 1'
#
loop_
_entity.id
_entity.type
_entity.pdbx_description
1 polymer ?
#
loop_
_entity_poly.entity_id
_entity_poly.type
_entity_poly.pdbx_seq_one_letter_code
_entity_poly.pdbx_strand_id
1 'polypeptide(L)'
;MKKYIICHYKNGSLIFSTISAYEKTSADQIVDIFRKYKLTTASRPFQNDQFKVTGRINLHYDPFSSSELQWDEVVKQMTLTLNVLESELQKMFPVSNNLPTGSG
;
A
#
# COMPACT_ATOMS: atom_id res chain seq x y z
N MET A 1 -11.80 5.26 -9.63
CA MET A 1 -11.44 4.73 -8.30
C MET A 1 -10.28 5.56 -7.75
N LYS A 2 -10.36 6.04 -6.51
CA LYS A 2 -9.25 6.74 -5.86
C LYS A 2 -8.18 5.70 -5.50
N LYS A 3 -6.92 5.98 -5.80
CA LYS A 3 -5.78 5.15 -5.40
C LYS A 3 -5.27 5.62 -4.04
N TYR A 4 -4.88 4.68 -3.19
CA TYR A 4 -4.31 4.96 -1.87
C TYR A 4 -2.85 4.54 -1.77
N ILE A 5 -2.40 3.61 -2.62
CA ILE A 5 -1.09 2.97 -2.52
C ILE A 5 -0.37 3.04 -3.87
N ILE A 6 0.94 3.25 -3.80
CA ILE A 6 1.87 3.05 -4.91
C ILE A 6 2.79 1.89 -4.59
N CYS A 7 3.13 1.09 -5.59
CA CYS A 7 4.10 0.01 -5.47
C CYS A 7 5.32 0.28 -6.34
N HIS A 8 6.50 0.07 -5.78
CA HIS A 8 7.78 0.13 -6.49
C HIS A 8 8.56 -1.17 -6.29
N TYR A 9 9.20 -1.64 -7.35
CA TYR A 9 10.20 -2.69 -7.23
C TYR A 9 11.58 -2.06 -7.02
N LYS A 10 12.30 -2.48 -5.98
CA LYS A 10 13.65 -2.01 -5.66
C LYS A 10 14.44 -3.09 -4.94
N ASN A 11 15.63 -3.43 -5.45
CA ASN A 11 16.60 -4.33 -4.82
C ASN A 11 15.98 -5.67 -4.36
N GLY A 12 15.35 -6.41 -5.27
CA GLY A 12 14.76 -7.71 -4.93
C GLY A 12 13.46 -7.63 -4.12
N SER A 13 12.87 -6.43 -3.95
CA SER A 13 11.72 -6.24 -3.08
C SER A 13 10.63 -5.39 -3.71
N LEU A 14 9.39 -5.71 -3.40
CA LEU A 14 8.24 -4.85 -3.63
C LEU A 14 8.03 -3.95 -2.42
N ILE A 15 7.91 -2.64 -2.67
CA ILE A 15 7.71 -1.61 -1.66
C ILE A 15 6.38 -0.93 -1.93
N PHE A 16 5.42 -1.15 -1.05
CA PHE A 16 4.09 -0.55 -1.06
C PHE A 16 4.10 0.67 -0.15
N SER A 17 3.72 1.84 -0.66
CA SER A 17 3.72 3.09 0.10
C SER A 17 2.37 3.77 -0.02
N THR A 18 1.89 4.37 1.06
CA THR A 18 0.73 5.24 0.96
C THR A 18 1.05 6.49 0.11
N ILE A 19 0.12 6.88 -0.76
CA ILE A 19 0.23 8.09 -1.57
C ILE A 19 0.15 9.32 -0.66
N SER A 20 -0.90 9.36 0.16
CA SER A 20 -1.13 10.40 1.16
C SER A 20 -0.46 10.07 2.49
N ALA A 21 -0.25 11.11 3.29
CA ALA A 21 0.01 10.98 4.71
C ALA A 21 -1.33 10.97 5.47
N TYR A 22 -1.35 10.29 6.61
CA TYR A 22 -2.53 10.10 7.45
C TYR A 22 -2.22 10.48 8.88
N GLU A 23 -3.23 10.93 9.62
CA GLU A 23 -3.09 11.12 11.06
C GLU A 23 -2.70 9.81 11.76
N LYS A 24 -2.09 9.93 12.94
CA LYS A 24 -1.50 8.82 13.68
C LYS A 24 -2.43 7.60 13.79
N THR A 25 -3.68 7.80 14.20
CA THR A 25 -4.67 6.72 14.36
C THR A 25 -4.92 5.96 13.06
N SER A 26 -5.14 6.69 11.96
CA SER A 26 -5.34 6.08 10.64
C SER A 26 -4.07 5.41 10.13
N ALA A 27 -2.91 6.01 10.35
CA ALA A 27 -1.63 5.42 9.96
C ALA A 27 -1.37 4.10 10.70
N ASP A 28 -1.67 4.02 11.99
CA ASP A 28 -1.52 2.79 12.78
C ASP A 28 -2.49 1.69 12.31
N GLN A 29 -3.73 2.05 11.96
CA GLN A 29 -4.67 1.12 11.34
C GLN A 29 -4.17 0.60 9.97
N ILE A 30 -3.59 1.47 9.13
CA ILE A 30 -2.97 1.05 7.86
C ILE A 30 -1.77 0.13 8.11
N VAL A 31 -0.97 0.40 9.15
CA VAL A 31 0.15 -0.48 9.54
C VAL A 31 -0.36 -1.89 9.87
N ASP A 32 -1.45 -2.00 10.61
CA ASP A 32 -2.04 -3.28 10.97
C ASP A 32 -2.58 -4.04 9.76
N ILE A 33 -3.21 -3.33 8.80
CA ILE A 33 -3.61 -3.90 7.51
C ILE A 33 -2.38 -4.46 6.78
N PHE A 34 -1.30 -3.69 6.65
CA PHE A 34 -0.11 -4.15 5.94
C PHE A 34 0.52 -5.37 6.61
N ARG A 35 0.57 -5.39 7.95
CA ARG A 35 1.07 -6.53 8.74
C ARG A 35 0.20 -7.78 8.60
N LYS A 36 -1.14 -7.62 8.52
CA LYS A 36 -2.09 -8.72 8.26
C LYS A 36 -1.73 -9.47 6.97
N TYR A 37 -1.30 -8.75 5.94
CA TYR A 37 -0.83 -9.32 4.67
C TYR A 37 0.67 -9.65 4.64
N LYS A 38 1.30 -9.77 5.81
CA LYS A 38 2.69 -10.21 5.98
C LYS A 38 3.74 -9.26 5.37
N LEU A 39 3.39 -7.99 5.16
CA LEU A 39 4.38 -6.98 4.77
C LEU A 39 5.22 -6.59 5.99
N THR A 40 6.54 -6.50 5.80
CA THR A 40 7.42 -5.84 6.76
C THR A 40 7.13 -4.35 6.71
N THR A 41 6.57 -3.78 7.77
CA THR A 41 5.88 -2.48 7.71
C THR A 41 6.53 -1.45 8.63
N ALA A 42 6.63 -0.21 8.14
CA ALA A 42 7.07 0.95 8.89
C ALA A 42 6.14 2.14 8.65
N SER A 43 5.82 2.87 9.71
CA SER A 43 5.20 4.19 9.66
C SER A 43 6.27 5.25 9.88
N ARG A 44 6.29 6.30 9.06
CA ARG A 44 7.28 7.37 9.13
C ARG A 44 6.58 8.71 9.32
N PRO A 45 7.04 9.56 10.24
CA PRO A 45 6.54 10.93 10.36
C PRO A 45 6.64 11.66 9.02
N PHE A 46 5.60 12.43 8.75
CA PHE A 46 5.49 13.43 7.70
C PHE A 46 5.14 14.77 8.38
N GLN A 47 4.75 15.78 7.61
CA GLN A 47 4.42 17.10 8.16
C GLN A 47 3.18 17.06 9.04
N ASN A 48 3.12 17.96 10.04
CA ASN A 48 1.95 18.22 10.89
C ASN A 48 1.32 16.97 11.54
N ASP A 49 2.13 16.14 12.20
CA ASP A 49 1.70 14.90 12.87
C ASP A 49 0.96 13.91 11.94
N GLN A 50 1.21 14.01 10.64
CA GLN A 50 0.80 13.01 9.67
C GLN A 50 1.92 12.01 9.44
N PHE A 51 1.57 10.83 8.96
CA PHE A 51 2.49 9.73 8.79
C PHE A 51 2.27 9.06 7.44
N LYS A 52 3.35 8.67 6.78
CA LYS A 52 3.30 7.77 5.62
C LYS A 52 3.60 6.35 6.05
N VAL A 53 2.82 5.41 5.52
CA VAL A 53 3.01 3.99 5.82
C VAL A 53 3.63 3.30 4.62
N THR A 54 4.63 2.48 4.90
CA THR A 54 5.39 1.70 3.93
C THR A 54 5.42 0.25 4.35
N GLY A 55 5.18 -0.67 3.41
CA GLY A 55 5.27 -2.10 3.59
C GLY A 55 6.17 -2.72 2.53
N ARG A 56 6.93 -3.73 2.91
CA ARG A 56 7.90 -4.40 2.05
C ARG A 56 7.63 -5.91 1.98
N ILE A 57 7.68 -6.44 0.77
CA ILE A 57 7.81 -7.88 0.50
C ILE A 57 9.18 -8.11 -0.13
N ASN A 58 9.98 -8.98 0.48
CA ASN A 58 11.25 -9.38 -0.10
C ASN A 58 11.03 -10.63 -0.96
N LEU A 59 11.31 -10.52 -2.25
CA LEU A 59 11.08 -11.59 -3.23
C LEU A 59 12.35 -12.35 -3.57
N HIS A 60 13.52 -11.83 -3.16
CA HIS A 60 14.84 -12.35 -3.54
C HIS A 60 14.98 -12.59 -5.06
N TYR A 61 14.25 -11.82 -5.87
CA TYR A 61 14.36 -11.86 -7.32
C TYR A 61 15.56 -11.01 -7.75
N ASP A 62 16.42 -11.57 -8.60
CA ASP A 62 17.50 -10.84 -9.27
C ASP A 62 17.40 -11.12 -10.77
N PRO A 63 17.05 -10.09 -11.59
CA PRO A 63 16.82 -10.25 -13.03
C PRO A 63 18.07 -10.62 -13.83
N PHE A 64 19.26 -10.54 -13.22
CA PHE A 64 20.54 -10.90 -13.85
C PHE A 64 21.07 -12.26 -13.37
N SER A 65 20.39 -12.89 -12.41
CA SER A 65 20.72 -14.22 -11.91
C SER A 65 19.76 -15.26 -12.47
N SER A 66 20.14 -16.55 -12.43
CA SER A 66 19.20 -17.66 -12.61
C SER A 66 18.31 -17.79 -11.36
N SER A 67 17.46 -16.79 -11.11
CA SER A 67 16.52 -16.82 -9.99
C SER A 67 15.44 -17.86 -10.25
N GLU A 68 15.05 -18.61 -9.22
CA GLU A 68 13.92 -19.55 -9.30
C GLU A 68 12.59 -18.83 -9.59
N LEU A 69 12.48 -17.56 -9.18
CA LEU A 69 11.32 -16.71 -9.43
C LEU A 69 11.41 -16.08 -10.82
N GLN A 70 10.35 -16.18 -11.61
CA GLN A 70 10.22 -15.49 -12.90
C GLN A 70 9.63 -14.09 -12.71
N TRP A 71 9.95 -13.17 -13.62
CA TRP A 71 9.41 -11.80 -13.56
C TRP A 71 7.88 -11.76 -13.52
N ASP A 72 7.20 -12.65 -14.25
CA ASP A 72 5.75 -12.72 -14.25
C ASP A 72 5.16 -13.03 -12.86
N GLU A 73 5.87 -13.82 -12.05
CA GLU A 73 5.45 -14.10 -10.68
C GLU A 73 5.67 -12.88 -9.78
N VAL A 74 6.72 -12.09 -10.01
CA VAL A 74 6.91 -10.78 -9.33
C VAL A 74 5.74 -9.84 -9.65
N VAL A 75 5.36 -9.72 -10.92
CA VAL A 75 4.26 -8.86 -11.37
C VAL A 75 2.93 -9.35 -10.81
N LYS A 76 2.70 -10.66 -10.77
CA LYS A 76 1.51 -11.27 -10.19
C LYS A 76 1.40 -10.96 -8.71
N GLN A 77 2.46 -11.17 -7.93
CA GLN A 77 2.47 -10.85 -6.50
C GLN A 77 2.28 -9.36 -6.24
N MET A 78 2.93 -8.49 -7.03
CA MET A 78 2.72 -7.05 -6.99
C MET A 78 1.24 -6.71 -7.18
N THR A 79 0.62 -7.24 -8.23
CA THR A 79 -0.77 -6.93 -8.60
C THR A 79 -1.76 -7.42 -7.54
N LEU A 80 -1.57 -8.66 -7.07
CA LEU A 80 -2.44 -9.26 -6.04
C LEU A 80 -2.35 -8.48 -4.73
N THR A 81 -1.14 -8.23 -4.23
CA THR A 81 -0.95 -7.49 -2.98
C THR A 81 -1.47 -6.06 -3.10
N LEU A 82 -1.17 -5.35 -4.20
CA LEU A 82 -1.64 -3.98 -4.40
C LEU A 82 -3.18 -3.91 -4.38
N ASN A 83 -3.84 -4.79 -5.13
CA ASN A 83 -5.31 -4.80 -5.21
C ASN A 83 -5.97 -5.10 -3.86
N VAL A 84 -5.40 -6.03 -3.09
CA VAL A 84 -5.93 -6.38 -1.76
C VAL A 84 -5.76 -5.21 -0.79
N LEU A 85 -4.58 -4.58 -0.75
CA LEU A 85 -4.36 -3.44 0.12
C LEU A 85 -5.23 -2.23 -0.26
N GLU A 86 -5.37 -1.94 -1.56
CA GLU A 86 -6.28 -0.89 -2.05
C GLU A 86 -7.74 -1.17 -1.65
N SER A 87 -8.20 -2.42 -1.74
CA SER A 87 -9.54 -2.81 -1.32
C SER A 87 -9.77 -2.60 0.17
N GLU A 88 -8.82 -2.97 1.03
CA GLU A 88 -8.95 -2.76 2.48
C GLU A 88 -8.94 -1.27 2.84
N LEU A 89 -8.09 -0.46 2.21
CA LEU A 89 -8.05 0.98 2.44
C LEU A 89 -9.32 1.67 1.92
N GLN A 90 -9.91 1.18 0.83
CA GLN A 90 -11.19 1.73 0.35
C GLN A 90 -12.35 1.44 1.31
N LYS A 91 -12.37 0.28 1.97
CA LYS A 91 -13.36 -0.02 3.02
C LYS A 91 -13.19 0.88 4.24
N MET A 92 -11.94 1.21 4.57
CA MET A 92 -11.57 2.07 5.69
C MET A 92 -11.91 3.54 5.42
N PHE A 93 -11.72 4.01 4.19
CA PHE A 93 -12.03 5.36 3.73
C PHE A 93 -13.09 5.30 2.63
N PRO A 94 -14.35 5.00 2.97
CA PRO A 94 -15.41 5.03 1.98
C PRO A 94 -15.49 6.43 1.40
N VAL A 95 -15.49 6.53 0.08
CA VAL A 95 -15.72 7.81 -0.60
C VAL A 95 -17.11 8.27 -0.18
N SER A 96 -17.17 9.35 0.61
CA SER A 96 -18.43 9.96 0.99
C SER A 96 -19.06 10.53 -0.28
N ASN A 97 -19.99 9.77 -0.87
CA ASN A 97 -20.88 10.28 -1.93
C ASN A 97 -21.98 11.13 -1.27
N ASN A 98 -21.59 12.24 -0.63
CA ASN A 98 -22.55 13.27 -0.28
C ASN A 98 -22.70 14.18 -1.50
N LEU A 99 -23.67 13.85 -2.37
CA LEU A 99 -24.23 14.85 -3.27
C LEU A 99 -24.87 15.95 -2.40
N PRO A 100 -24.63 17.24 -2.68
CA PRO A 100 -25.43 18.29 -2.07
C PRO A 100 -26.86 18.16 -2.61
N THR A 101 -27.80 17.75 -1.77
CA THR A 101 -29.22 18.05 -1.98
C THR A 101 -29.41 19.54 -1.74
N GLY A 102 -29.00 20.34 -2.71
CA GLY A 102 -29.34 21.75 -2.80
C GLY A 102 -30.80 21.87 -3.17
N SER A 103 -31.66 21.96 -2.17
CA SER A 103 -32.97 22.58 -2.30
C SER A 103 -32.75 24.09 -2.47
N GLY A 104 -33.17 24.62 -3.62
CA GLY A 104 -33.22 26.05 -3.94
C GLY A 104 -34.37 26.29 -4.89
#